data_AF-A0A4R4JYH6-F1
#
_entry.id   AF-A0A4R4JYH6-F1
#
_cell.length_a   1.000
_cell.length_b   1.000
_cell.length_c   1.000
_cell.angle_alpha   90.00
_cell.angle_beta   90.00
_cell.angle_gamma   90.00
#
_symmetry.space_group_name_H-M   'P 1'
#
loop_
_entity.id
_entity.type
_entity.pdbx_description
1 polymer ?
#
loop_
_entity_poly.entity_id
_entity_poly.type
_entity_poly.pdbx_seq_one_letter_code
_entity_poly.pdbx_strand_id
1 'polypeptide(L)'
;MFLHGDYHVGNMVIDDKQKLWIIDFNRYRFGGPAKEFSRMMVFSRLHSTAFFHGQIDGYFAGKPSQEFLKRIAFHTACDTFFNLLWAQPFGGKEIQKCLSRINMIWQDYQGFKLMTPEWYKF
;
A
#
# COMPACT_ATOMS: atom_id res chain seq x y z
N MET A 1 -6.93 -15.07 -5.75
CA MET A 1 -7.10 -15.35 -4.30
C MET A 1 -8.09 -14.35 -3.69
N PHE A 2 -8.68 -14.67 -2.54
CA PHE A 2 -9.47 -13.71 -1.76
C PHE A 2 -8.54 -12.64 -1.17
N LEU A 3 -8.94 -11.38 -1.30
CA LEU A 3 -8.20 -10.19 -0.88
C LEU A 3 -9.09 -9.35 0.03
N HIS A 4 -8.51 -8.72 1.04
CA HIS A 4 -9.19 -7.79 1.94
C HIS A 4 -9.67 -6.54 1.19
N GLY A 5 -8.86 -6.06 0.23
CA GLY A 5 -9.16 -4.91 -0.62
C GLY A 5 -8.95 -3.53 0.02
N ASP A 6 -8.54 -3.51 1.28
CA ASP A 6 -8.16 -2.31 2.04
C ASP A 6 -7.23 -2.65 3.21
N TYR A 7 -6.27 -3.54 2.97
CA TYR A 7 -5.34 -3.97 4.01
C TYR A 7 -4.28 -2.90 4.31
N HIS A 8 -4.43 -2.21 5.44
CA HIS A 8 -3.46 -1.22 5.92
C HIS A 8 -3.45 -1.17 7.45
N VAL A 9 -2.48 -0.44 8.01
CA VAL A 9 -2.27 -0.30 9.47
C VAL A 9 -3.51 0.16 10.27
N GLY A 10 -4.46 0.83 9.62
CA GLY A 10 -5.70 1.28 10.28
C GLY A 10 -6.72 0.18 10.49
N ASN A 11 -6.58 -0.94 9.76
CA ASN A 11 -7.43 -2.12 9.84
C ASN A 11 -6.75 -3.28 10.60
N MET A 12 -5.66 -2.97 11.31
CA MET A 12 -4.88 -3.90 12.12
C MET A 12 -5.08 -3.60 13.60
N VAL A 13 -5.44 -4.61 14.37
CA VAL A 13 -5.65 -4.52 15.83
C VAL A 13 -4.76 -5.55 16.50
N ILE A 14 -4.09 -5.16 17.59
CA ILE A 14 -3.31 -6.07 18.42
C ILE A 14 -4.07 -6.27 19.73
N ASP A 15 -4.34 -7.53 20.10
CA ASP A 15 -5.00 -7.85 21.37
C ASP A 15 -4.03 -7.84 22.57
N ASP A 16 -4.56 -8.08 23.77
CA ASP A 16 -3.80 -8.15 25.02
C ASP A 16 -2.75 -9.27 25.04
N LYS A 17 -2.85 -10.25 24.15
CA LYS A 17 -1.92 -11.36 23.96
C LYS A 17 -0.93 -11.12 22.81
N GLN A 18 -0.83 -9.90 22.31
CA GLN A 18 0.04 -9.51 21.20
C GLN A 18 -0.29 -10.22 19.87
N LYS A 19 -1.53 -10.68 19.71
CA LYS A 19 -1.98 -11.29 18.46
C LYS A 19 -2.56 -10.23 17.53
N LEU A 20 -2.12 -10.28 16.27
CA LEU A 20 -2.65 -9.44 15.19
C LEU A 20 -4.01 -9.96 14.71
N TRP A 21 -4.98 -9.06 14.65
CA TRP A 21 -6.31 -9.25 14.09
C TRP A 21 -6.54 -8.25 12.96
N ILE A 22 -7.23 -8.70 11.92
CA ILE A 22 -7.57 -7.89 10.75
C ILE A 22 -9.09 -7.70 10.74
N ILE A 23 -9.54 -6.47 10.54
CA ILE A 23 -10.95 -6.05 10.56
C ILE A 23 -11.32 -5.29 9.28
N ASP A 24 -12.61 -5.01 9.06
CA ASP A 24 -13.12 -4.19 7.95
C ASP A 24 -12.97 -4.80 6.53
N PHE A 25 -13.48 -6.01 6.35
CA PHE A 25 -13.48 -6.73 5.06
C PHE A 25 -14.54 -6.23 4.05
N ASN A 26 -15.13 -5.05 4.22
CA ASN A 26 -16.23 -4.55 3.38
C ASN A 26 -15.81 -4.22 1.93
N ARG A 27 -14.50 -4.18 1.63
CA ARG A 27 -13.92 -3.89 0.30
C ARG A 27 -13.29 -5.11 -0.37
N TYR A 28 -13.61 -6.30 0.13
CA TYR A 28 -13.04 -7.56 -0.34
C TYR A 28 -13.18 -7.73 -1.85
N ARG A 29 -12.23 -8.47 -2.43
CA ARG A 29 -12.22 -8.79 -3.87
C ARG A 29 -11.44 -10.04 -4.16
N PHE A 30 -11.54 -10.51 -5.40
CA PHE A 30 -10.67 -11.56 -5.92
C PHE A 30 -9.60 -10.96 -6.83
N GLY A 31 -8.35 -11.38 -6.65
CA GLY A 31 -7.25 -10.85 -7.45
C GLY A 31 -5.90 -11.47 -7.13
N GLY A 32 -4.83 -10.79 -7.55
CA GLY A 32 -3.45 -11.12 -7.21
C GLY A 32 -2.95 -10.36 -5.97
N PRO A 33 -2.03 -10.95 -5.19
CA PRO A 33 -1.62 -10.39 -3.89
C PRO A 33 -0.92 -9.03 -4.00
N ALA A 34 -0.24 -8.74 -5.12
CA ALA A 34 0.41 -7.46 -5.36
C ALA A 34 -0.53 -6.25 -5.22
N LYS A 35 -1.84 -6.43 -5.49
CA LYS A 35 -2.84 -5.38 -5.31
C LYS A 35 -3.09 -5.03 -3.85
N GLU A 36 -2.91 -5.97 -2.93
CA GLU A 36 -3.07 -5.72 -1.50
C GLU A 36 -1.87 -4.91 -0.97
N PHE A 37 -0.66 -5.23 -1.45
CA PHE A 37 0.56 -4.51 -1.09
C PHE A 37 0.59 -3.06 -1.60
N SER A 38 -0.16 -2.69 -2.65
CA SER A 38 -0.26 -1.28 -3.07
C SER A 38 -0.95 -0.41 -2.03
N ARG A 39 -1.83 -0.96 -1.17
CA ARG A 39 -2.41 -0.22 -0.04
C ARG A 39 -1.36 0.21 0.97
N MET A 40 -0.32 -0.61 1.18
CA MET A 40 0.79 -0.25 2.07
C MET A 40 1.58 0.94 1.52
N MET A 41 1.76 1.03 0.21
CA MET A 41 2.43 2.15 -0.44
C MET A 41 1.66 3.47 -0.24
N VAL A 42 0.33 3.39 -0.13
CA VAL A 42 -0.55 4.56 0.04
C VAL A 42 -0.70 4.97 1.51
N PHE A 43 -0.81 4.00 2.41
CA PHE A 43 -1.17 4.26 3.81
C PHE A 43 -0.05 3.96 4.80
N SER A 44 0.60 2.80 4.69
CA SER A 44 1.64 2.39 5.64
C SER A 44 2.97 3.14 5.44
N ARG A 45 3.28 3.49 4.19
CA ARG A 45 4.50 4.22 3.81
C ARG A 45 4.65 5.57 4.53
N LEU A 46 3.53 6.21 4.90
CA LEU A 46 3.52 7.44 5.70
C LEU A 46 4.11 7.26 7.10
N HIS A 47 4.07 6.03 7.62
CA HIS A 47 4.41 5.72 9.00
C HIS A 47 5.75 4.99 9.12
N SER A 48 6.01 4.01 8.26
CA SER A 48 7.24 3.22 8.34
C SER A 48 7.54 2.45 7.06
N THR A 49 8.72 2.66 6.49
CA THR A 49 9.28 1.82 5.41
C THR A 49 9.72 0.46 5.93
N ALA A 50 10.18 0.37 7.19
CA ALA A 50 10.56 -0.90 7.82
C ALA A 50 9.37 -1.85 7.96
N PHE A 51 8.17 -1.32 8.21
CA PHE A 51 6.95 -2.14 8.26
C PHE A 51 6.60 -2.75 6.90
N PHE A 52 6.89 -2.06 5.79
CA PHE A 52 6.74 -2.64 4.46
C PHE A 52 7.74 -3.76 4.21
N HIS A 53 9.02 -3.55 4.58
CA HIS A 53 10.05 -4.59 4.48
C HIS A 53 9.64 -5.85 5.25
N GLY A 54 9.26 -5.73 6.52
CA GLY A 54 8.86 -6.87 7.34
C GLY A 54 7.65 -7.63 6.78
N GLN A 55 6.69 -6.94 6.17
CA GLN A 55 5.54 -7.59 5.54
C GLN A 55 5.91 -8.34 4.26
N ILE A 56 6.74 -7.75 3.39
CA ILE A 56 7.22 -8.43 2.18
C ILE A 56 8.07 -9.65 2.56
N ASP A 57 9.03 -9.47 3.47
CA ASP A 57 9.94 -10.53 3.89
C ASP A 57 9.17 -11.68 4.57
N GLY A 58 8.20 -11.35 5.43
CA GLY A 58 7.34 -12.34 6.07
C GLY A 58 6.41 -13.08 5.10
N TYR A 59 5.89 -12.40 4.08
CA TYR A 59 4.99 -13.01 3.09
C TYR A 59 5.73 -13.96 2.14
N PHE A 60 6.92 -13.58 1.69
CA PHE A 60 7.71 -14.39 0.75
C PHE A 60 8.65 -15.38 1.44
N ALA A 61 8.86 -15.27 2.75
CA ALA A 61 9.93 -15.96 3.48
C ALA A 61 11.29 -15.80 2.76
N GLY A 62 11.55 -14.62 2.21
CA GLY A 62 12.62 -14.35 1.25
C GLY A 62 12.32 -13.13 0.38
N LYS A 63 13.04 -13.00 -0.75
CA LYS A 63 12.92 -11.82 -1.63
C LYS A 63 11.78 -12.01 -2.65
N PRO A 64 10.89 -11.02 -2.85
CA PRO A 64 9.88 -11.07 -3.91
C PRO A 64 10.53 -11.05 -5.30
N SER A 65 9.83 -11.58 -6.29
CA SER A 65 10.28 -11.48 -7.68
C SER A 65 10.18 -10.04 -8.19
N GLN A 66 11.03 -9.69 -9.17
CA GLN A 66 10.96 -8.39 -9.86
C GLN A 66 9.59 -8.15 -10.50
N GLU A 67 8.95 -9.21 -11.00
CA GLU A 67 7.60 -9.14 -11.56
C GLU A 67 6.55 -8.77 -10.51
N PHE A 68 6.70 -9.25 -9.28
CA PHE A 68 5.80 -8.89 -8.18
C PHE A 68 5.94 -7.41 -7.80
N LEU A 69 7.18 -6.91 -7.70
CA LEU A 69 7.45 -5.49 -7.42
C LEU A 69 6.89 -4.57 -8.51
N LYS A 70 7.07 -4.93 -9.79
CA LYS A 70 6.46 -4.23 -10.94
C LYS A 70 4.93 -4.15 -10.82
N ARG A 71 4.27 -5.23 -10.40
CA ARG A 71 2.81 -5.26 -10.21
C ARG A 71 2.37 -4.37 -9.05
N ILE A 72 3.15 -4.29 -7.96
CA ILE A 72 2.89 -3.34 -6.88
C ILE A 72 2.99 -1.91 -7.41
N ALA A 73 4.05 -1.58 -8.14
CA ALA A 73 4.22 -0.24 -8.72
C ALA A 73 3.05 0.13 -9.64
N PHE A 74 2.65 -0.76 -10.53
CA PHE A 74 1.49 -0.57 -11.41
C PHE A 74 0.20 -0.32 -10.61
N HIS A 75 -0.12 -1.17 -9.65
CA HIS A 75 -1.32 -1.00 -8.84
C HIS A 75 -1.28 0.27 -7.98
N THR A 76 -0.10 0.66 -7.50
CA THR A 76 0.11 1.90 -6.74
C THR A 76 -0.15 3.12 -7.62
N ALA A 77 0.33 3.13 -8.87
CA ALA A 77 0.03 4.18 -9.84
C ALA A 77 -1.47 4.31 -10.14
N CYS A 78 -2.19 3.19 -10.24
CA CYS A 78 -3.65 3.24 -10.37
C CYS A 78 -4.32 3.77 -9.09
N ASP A 79 -3.85 3.34 -7.92
CA ASP A 79 -4.45 3.71 -6.64
C ASP A 79 -4.28 5.19 -6.31
N THR A 80 -3.18 5.84 -6.71
CA THR A 80 -3.02 7.29 -6.54
C THR A 80 -4.12 8.05 -7.27
N PHE A 81 -4.45 7.66 -8.50
CA PHE A 81 -5.54 8.26 -9.27
C PHE A 81 -6.91 8.04 -8.61
N PHE A 82 -7.25 6.80 -8.25
CA PHE A 82 -8.54 6.49 -7.63
C PHE A 82 -8.70 7.09 -6.23
N ASN A 83 -7.61 7.23 -5.46
CA ASN A 83 -7.66 7.89 -4.15
C ASN A 83 -8.00 9.38 -4.28
N LEU A 84 -7.53 10.05 -5.33
CA LEU A 84 -7.88 11.44 -5.59
C LEU A 84 -9.38 11.60 -5.90
N LEU A 85 -9.93 10.71 -6.75
CA LEU A 85 -11.38 10.69 -7.03
C LEU A 85 -12.20 10.40 -5.78
N TRP A 86 -11.72 9.49 -4.92
CA TRP A 86 -12.37 9.21 -3.64
C TRP A 86 -12.36 10.42 -2.70
N ALA A 87 -11.29 11.22 -2.68
CA ALA A 87 -11.17 12.40 -1.83
C ALA A 87 -12.07 13.56 -2.26
N GLN A 88 -12.45 13.64 -3.54
CA GLN A 88 -13.23 14.73 -4.12
C GLN A 88 -14.52 15.07 -3.34
N PRO A 89 -15.42 14.11 -3.01
CA PRO A 89 -16.64 14.40 -2.25
C PRO A 89 -16.40 14.85 -0.79
N PHE A 90 -15.21 14.63 -0.23
CA PHE A 90 -14.87 15.00 1.15
C PHE A 90 -14.28 16.42 1.28
N GLY A 91 -14.09 17.10 0.14
CA GLY A 91 -13.68 18.51 0.09
C GLY A 91 -12.18 18.75 0.15
N GLY A 92 -11.81 20.04 0.09
CA GLY A 92 -10.44 20.48 -0.19
C GLY A 92 -9.39 19.95 0.78
N LYS A 93 -9.71 19.80 2.09
CA LYS A 93 -8.76 19.30 3.08
C LYS A 93 -8.35 17.85 2.80
N GLU A 94 -9.28 16.99 2.39
CA GLU A 94 -8.95 15.59 2.10
C GLU A 94 -8.23 15.45 0.76
N ILE A 95 -8.60 16.27 -0.23
CA ILE A 95 -7.87 16.38 -1.51
C ILE A 95 -6.40 16.73 -1.25
N GLN A 96 -6.11 17.72 -0.39
CA GLN A 96 -4.73 18.13 -0.09
C GLN A 96 -3.90 17.03 0.58
N LYS A 97 -4.50 16.28 1.52
CA LYS A 97 -3.83 15.10 2.10
C LYS A 97 -3.55 14.03 1.04
N CYS A 98 -4.51 13.80 0.14
CA CYS A 98 -4.36 12.85 -0.96
C CYS A 98 -3.23 13.27 -1.89
N LEU A 99 -3.20 14.53 -2.34
CA LEU A 99 -2.12 15.06 -3.18
C LEU A 99 -0.74 14.95 -2.52
N SER A 100 -0.67 15.18 -1.20
CA SER A 100 0.58 15.01 -0.44
C SER A 100 1.07 13.55 -0.45
N ARG A 101 0.16 12.58 -0.28
CA ARG A 101 0.47 11.14 -0.42
C ARG A 101 0.92 10.79 -1.83
N ILE A 102 0.21 11.29 -2.85
CA ILE A 102 0.53 11.05 -4.26
C ILE A 102 1.92 11.60 -4.58
N ASN A 103 2.27 12.80 -4.10
CA ASN A 103 3.59 13.38 -4.31
C ASN A 103 4.69 12.55 -3.64
N MET A 104 4.48 12.07 -2.41
CA MET A 104 5.42 11.17 -1.74
C MET A 104 5.67 9.90 -2.58
N ILE A 105 4.61 9.23 -3.04
CA ILE A 105 4.70 8.03 -3.89
C ILE A 105 5.41 8.36 -5.21
N TRP A 106 5.11 9.52 -5.80
CA TRP A 106 5.76 9.98 -7.03
C TRP A 106 7.27 10.10 -6.85
N GLN A 107 7.72 10.69 -5.73
CA GLN A 107 9.15 10.79 -5.42
C GLN A 107 9.77 9.42 -5.13
N ASP A 108 9.11 8.59 -4.32
CA ASP A 108 9.57 7.23 -3.99
C ASP A 108 9.86 6.39 -5.25
N TYR A 109 9.06 6.55 -6.31
CA TYR A 109 9.23 5.85 -7.59
C TYR A 109 9.96 6.69 -8.68
N GLN A 110 10.42 7.89 -8.35
CA GLN A 110 11.01 8.86 -9.28
C GLN A 110 10.16 9.09 -10.54
N GLY A 111 8.87 9.36 -10.34
CA GLY A 111 7.88 9.48 -11.40
C GLY A 111 7.63 8.16 -12.14
N PHE A 112 7.67 7.04 -11.41
CA PHE A 112 7.54 5.69 -11.96
C PHE A 112 8.59 5.31 -13.02
N LYS A 113 9.75 5.99 -13.00
CA LYS A 113 10.96 5.52 -13.70
C LYS A 113 11.54 4.27 -13.05
N LEU A 114 11.35 4.15 -11.73
CA LEU A 114 11.69 2.95 -10.98
C LEU A 114 10.48 2.02 -10.89
N MET A 115 10.73 0.71 -10.96
CA MET A 115 9.71 -0.33 -10.73
C MET A 115 9.64 -0.77 -9.27
N THR A 116 10.56 -0.25 -8.46
CA THR A 116 10.70 -0.51 -7.02
C THR A 116 11.01 0.83 -6.37
N PRO A 117 10.39 1.16 -5.22
CA PRO A 117 10.67 2.43 -4.54
C PRO A 117 12.16 2.58 -4.21
N GLU A 118 12.71 3.78 -4.30
CA GLU A 118 14.14 4.03 -4.08
C GLU A 118 14.61 3.66 -2.66
N TRP A 119 13.70 3.69 -1.69
CA TRP A 119 13.97 3.31 -0.31
C TRP A 119 13.87 1.79 -0.06
N TYR A 120 13.33 1.01 -1.01
CA TYR A 120 13.25 -0.44 -0.90
C TYR A 120 14.45 -1.06 -1.63
N LYS A 121 15.50 -1.39 -0.86
CA LYS A 121 16.74 -1.99 -1.35
C LYS A 121 17.01 -3.31 -0.61
N PHE A 122 17.60 -4.25 -1.34
CA PHE A 122 17.84 -5.63 -0.94
C PHE A 122 19.23 -5.90 -0.38
#